data_AF-A0A7K7LX92-F1
#
_entry.id   AF-A0A7K7LX92-F1
#
_cell.length_a   1.000
_cell.length_b   1.000
_cell.length_c   1.000
_cell.angle_alpha   90.00
_cell.angle_beta   90.00
_cell.angle_gamma   90.00
#
_symmetry.space_group_name_H-M   'P 1'
#
loop_
_entity.id
_entity.type
_entity.pdbx_description
1 polymer ?
#
loop_
_entity_poly.entity_id
_entity_poly.type
_entity_poly.pdbx_seq_one_letter_code
_entity_poly.pdbx_strand_id
1 'polypeptide(L)'
;MTYFVLFLGLCFVLAGLAVASNPSLYSAEVALVLASVAGCGWILSLGVSFMFLMLFVVYLGGMSVDCVYSLSLVADVSQRLGRIGCYSVGLV
;
A
#
# COMPACT_ATOMS: atom_id res chain seq x y z
N MET A 1 3.00 -21.40 20.74
CA MET A 1 3.62 -20.11 20.36
C MET A 1 4.15 -20.13 18.93
N THR A 2 4.87 -21.16 18.51
CA THR A 2 5.37 -21.33 17.13
C THR A 2 4.30 -21.25 16.04
N TYR A 3 3.11 -21.83 16.23
CA TYR A 3 2.02 -21.74 15.25
C TYR A 3 1.55 -20.31 14.95
N PHE A 4 1.54 -19.44 15.96
CA PHE A 4 1.16 -18.03 15.80
C PHE A 4 2.19 -17.27 14.94
N VAL A 5 3.47 -17.53 15.18
CA VAL A 5 4.59 -16.97 14.41
C VAL A 5 4.54 -17.43 12.95
N LEU A 6 4.29 -18.72 12.71
CA LEU A 6 4.15 -19.29 11.37
C LEU A 6 2.91 -18.74 10.64
N PHE A 7 1.80 -18.56 11.34
CA PHE A 7 0.59 -17.99 10.77
C PHE A 7 0.79 -16.53 10.34
N LEU A 8 1.36 -15.70 11.21
CA LEU A 8 1.71 -14.32 10.88
C LEU A 8 2.66 -14.25 9.69
N GLY A 9 3.60 -15.19 9.63
CA GLY A 9 4.54 -15.25 8.54
C GLY A 9 3.98 -15.70 7.20
N LEU A 10 3.08 -16.67 7.22
CA LEU A 10 2.32 -17.05 6.03
C LEU A 10 1.47 -15.86 5.53
N CYS A 11 0.84 -15.12 6.46
CA CYS A 11 0.06 -13.95 6.13
C CYS A 11 0.92 -12.85 5.48
N PHE A 12 2.14 -12.63 5.99
CA PHE A 12 3.11 -11.70 5.41
C PHE A 12 3.51 -12.09 3.98
N VAL A 13 3.82 -13.37 3.75
CA VAL A 13 4.20 -13.86 2.40
C VAL A 13 3.03 -13.76 1.43
N LEU A 14 1.81 -14.13 1.85
CA LEU A 14 0.60 -14.01 1.02
C LEU A 14 0.29 -12.55 0.68
N ALA A 15 0.43 -11.63 1.65
CA ALA A 15 0.25 -10.21 1.41
C ALA A 15 1.31 -9.64 0.44
N GLY A 16 2.57 -10.06 0.56
CA GLY A 16 3.61 -9.72 -0.41
C GLY A 16 3.37 -10.31 -1.80
N LEU A 17 2.87 -11.54 -1.88
CA LEU A 17 2.53 -12.18 -3.15
C LEU A 17 1.34 -11.48 -3.84
N ALA A 18 0.40 -10.96 -3.06
CA ALA A 18 -0.71 -10.14 -3.56
C ALA A 18 -0.24 -8.80 -4.12
N VAL A 19 0.86 -8.23 -3.62
CA VAL A 19 1.51 -7.05 -4.22
C VAL A 19 2.16 -7.39 -5.57
N ALA A 20 2.73 -8.59 -5.71
CA ALA A 20 3.43 -9.02 -6.91
C ALA A 20 2.50 -9.51 -8.06
N SER A 21 1.25 -9.86 -7.76
CA SER A 21 0.34 -10.53 -8.71
C SER A 21 -0.37 -9.60 -9.72
N ASN A 22 0.19 -8.41 -9.98
CA ASN A 22 -0.46 -7.31 -10.73
C ASN A 22 -1.75 -6.78 -10.08
N PRO A 23 -1.71 -6.35 -8.81
CA PRO A 23 -2.85 -5.70 -8.20
C PRO A 23 -3.11 -4.33 -8.84
N SER A 24 -4.38 -3.96 -8.99
CA SER A 24 -4.78 -2.58 -9.22
C SER A 24 -4.37 -1.69 -8.04
N LEU A 25 -4.17 -0.38 -8.27
CA LEU A 25 -3.63 0.57 -7.25
C LEU A 25 -4.27 0.42 -5.86
N TYR A 26 -5.60 0.31 -5.81
CA TYR A 26 -6.32 0.20 -4.54
C TYR A 26 -6.06 -1.12 -3.81
N SER A 27 -6.02 -2.24 -4.54
CA SER A 27 -5.76 -3.56 -3.96
C SER A 27 -4.31 -3.74 -3.51
N ALA A 28 -3.38 -3.06 -4.19
CA ALA A 28 -1.96 -3.05 -3.86
C ALA A 28 -1.71 -2.39 -2.49
N GLU A 29 -2.33 -1.24 -2.26
CA GLU A 29 -2.25 -0.50 -0.99
C GLU A 29 -2.80 -1.31 0.18
N VAL A 30 -3.97 -1.92 0.01
CA VAL A 30 -4.59 -2.75 1.06
C VAL A 30 -3.69 -3.95 1.40
N ALA A 31 -3.09 -4.59 0.40
CA ALA A 31 -2.14 -5.68 0.61
C ALA A 31 -0.85 -5.22 1.31
N LEU A 32 -0.33 -4.04 0.97
CA LEU A 32 0.84 -3.41 1.59
C LEU A 32 0.60 -3.10 3.07
N VAL A 33 -0.55 -2.54 3.43
CA VAL A 33 -0.93 -2.27 4.82
C VAL A 33 -1.03 -3.57 5.61
N LEU A 34 -1.69 -4.60 5.06
CA LEU A 34 -1.77 -5.92 5.71
C LEU A 34 -0.39 -6.56 5.88
N ALA A 35 0.48 -6.47 4.87
CA ALA A 35 1.86 -6.96 4.96
C ALA A 35 2.63 -6.22 6.07
N SER A 36 2.44 -4.91 6.21
CA SER A 36 3.12 -4.14 7.25
C SER A 36 2.69 -4.58 8.67
N VAL A 37 1.38 -4.79 8.88
CA VAL A 37 0.86 -5.21 10.19
C VAL A 37 1.29 -6.64 10.52
N ALA A 38 1.19 -7.56 9.56
CA ALA A 38 1.60 -8.95 9.73
C ALA A 38 3.12 -9.07 9.97
N GLY A 39 3.93 -8.32 9.22
CA GLY A 39 5.39 -8.27 9.39
C GLY A 39 5.81 -7.69 10.74
N CYS A 40 5.18 -6.59 11.19
CA CYS A 40 5.41 -6.03 12.52
C CYS A 40 5.09 -7.05 13.62
N GLY A 41 3.93 -7.72 13.53
CA GLY A 41 3.54 -8.76 14.49
C GLY A 41 4.49 -9.96 14.52
N TRP A 42 5.02 -10.35 13.34
CA TRP A 42 5.99 -11.44 13.23
C TRP A 42 7.31 -11.07 13.92
N ILE A 43 7.87 -9.90 13.61
CA ILE A 43 9.14 -9.40 14.17
C ILE A 43 9.04 -9.21 15.69
N LEU A 44 7.91 -8.71 16.18
CA LEU A 44 7.61 -8.59 17.62
C LEU A 44 7.61 -9.95 18.33
N SER A 45 7.06 -11.00 17.71
CA SER A 45 7.06 -12.34 18.30
C SER A 45 8.44 -12.99 18.38
N LEU A 46 9.41 -12.51 17.58
CA LEU A 46 10.81 -12.97 17.60
C LEU A 46 11.67 -12.16 18.60
N GLY A 47 11.10 -11.15 19.27
CA GLY A 47 11.82 -10.29 20.23
C GLY A 47 12.80 -9.32 19.57
N VAL A 48 12.66 -9.05 18.27
CA VAL A 48 13.58 -8.19 17.51
C VAL A 48 13.22 -6.71 17.72
N SER A 49 14.26 -5.89 17.93
CA SER A 49 14.21 -4.51 18.45
C SER A 49 13.46 -3.47 17.61
N PHE A 50 13.00 -2.42 18.29
CA PHE A 50 12.30 -1.22 17.80
C PHE A 50 12.89 -0.56 16.53
N MET A 51 14.21 -0.67 16.33
CA MET A 51 14.86 -0.16 15.10
C MET A 51 14.38 -0.85 13.83
N PHE A 52 14.12 -2.16 13.88
CA PHE A 52 13.62 -2.91 12.72
C PHE A 52 12.17 -2.53 12.38
N LEU A 53 11.35 -2.24 13.41
CA LEU A 53 9.98 -1.75 13.24
C LEU A 53 9.95 -0.39 12.56
N MET A 54 10.80 0.55 12.99
CA MET A 54 10.90 1.88 12.36
C MET A 54 11.37 1.79 10.90
N LEU A 55 12.39 0.96 10.64
CA LEU A 55 12.89 0.78 9.27
C LEU A 55 11.83 0.18 8.35
N PHE A 56 11.04 -0.75 8.86
CA PHE A 56 9.98 -1.42 8.12
C PHE A 56 8.80 -0.47 7.82
N VAL A 57 8.40 0.36 8.79
CA VAL A 57 7.34 1.36 8.61
C VAL A 57 7.76 2.45 7.63
N VAL A 58 9.01 2.92 7.68
CA VAL A 58 9.51 3.93 6.72
C VAL A 58 9.65 3.34 5.32
N TYR A 59 10.13 2.11 5.20
CA TYR A 59 10.32 1.45 3.91
C TYR A 59 8.98 1.10 3.23
N LEU A 60 8.04 0.50 3.96
CA LEU A 60 6.71 0.17 3.40
C LEU A 60 5.79 1.39 3.31
N GLY A 61 5.90 2.33 4.25
CA GLY A 61 5.16 3.60 4.23
C GLY A 61 5.59 4.54 3.12
N GLY A 62 6.83 4.44 2.64
CA GLY A 62 7.26 5.17 1.45
C GLY A 62 6.53 4.73 0.18
N MET A 63 6.16 3.44 0.08
CA MET A 63 5.44 2.94 -1.09
C MET A 63 3.96 3.31 -1.09
N SER A 64 3.32 3.48 0.08
CA SER A 64 1.90 3.86 0.15
C SER A 64 1.63 5.32 -0.19
N VAL A 65 2.58 6.21 0.12
CA VAL A 65 2.45 7.65 -0.19
C VAL A 65 2.46 7.91 -1.71
N ASP A 66 3.33 7.23 -2.46
CA ASP A 66 3.41 7.33 -3.92
C ASP A 66 2.11 6.84 -4.62
N CYS A 67 1.43 5.87 -4.04
CA CYS A 67 0.17 5.34 -4.58
C CYS A 67 -1.01 6.30 -4.34
N VAL A 68 -1.10 6.89 -3.14
CA VAL A 68 -2.11 7.93 -2.83
C VAL A 68 -1.88 9.18 -3.66
N TYR A 69 -0.63 9.54 -3.92
CA TYR A 69 -0.29 10.64 -4.82
C TYR A 69 -0.77 10.35 -6.24
N SER A 70 -0.54 9.13 -6.75
CA SER A 70 -1.04 8.71 -8.06
C SER A 70 -2.57 8.68 -8.14
N LEU A 71 -3.24 8.24 -7.06
CA LEU A 71 -4.70 8.29 -6.95
C LEU A 71 -5.24 9.74 -6.96
N SER A 72 -4.57 10.66 -6.25
CA SER A 72 -4.91 12.09 -6.30
C SER A 72 -4.72 12.65 -7.70
N LEU A 73 -3.61 12.32 -8.37
CA LEU A 73 -3.36 12.78 -9.74
C LEU A 73 -4.42 12.28 -10.73
N VAL A 74 -4.88 11.03 -10.59
CA VAL A 74 -5.99 10.49 -11.40
C VAL A 74 -7.31 11.21 -11.12
N ALA A 75 -7.60 11.53 -9.86
CA ALA A 75 -8.79 12.31 -9.49
C ALA A 75 -8.72 13.74 -10.02
N ASP A 76 -7.58 14.40 -9.91
CA ASP A 76 -7.32 15.73 -10.45
C ASP A 76 -7.40 15.75 -11.98
N VAL A 77 -6.85 14.75 -12.67
CA VAL A 77 -6.96 14.61 -14.14
C VAL A 77 -8.41 14.37 -14.57
N SER A 78 -9.18 13.57 -13.83
CA SER A 78 -10.60 13.35 -14.11
C SER A 78 -11.43 14.64 -13.95
N GLN A 79 -11.23 15.39 -12.86
CA GLN A 79 -11.86 16.70 -12.67
C GLN A 79 -11.38 17.73 -13.70
N ARG A 80 -10.10 17.71 -14.06
CA ARG A 80 -9.54 18.63 -15.06
C ARG A 80 -10.11 18.32 -16.44
N LEU A 81 -10.25 17.06 -16.87
CA LEU A 81 -10.87 16.68 -18.15
C LEU A 81 -12.39 16.94 -18.20
N GLY A 82 -13.08 16.93 -17.04
CA GLY A 82 -14.46 17.40 -16.93
C GLY A 82 -14.60 18.92 -17.08
N ARG A 83 -13.61 19.70 -16.61
CA ARG A 83 -13.55 21.15 -16.89
C ARG A 83 -13.12 21.39 -18.36
N ILE A 84 -12.09 20.69 -18.86
CA ILE A 84 -11.85 20.23 -20.26
C ILE A 84 -12.96 20.54 -21.28
N GLY A 85 -13.96 19.65 -21.26
CA GLY A 85 -15.08 19.65 -22.18
C GLY A 85 -15.99 20.87 -22.05
N CYS A 86 -16.10 21.49 -20.87
CA CYS A 86 -16.92 22.69 -20.69
C CYS A 86 -16.32 23.94 -21.38
N TYR A 87 -14.99 24.08 -21.42
CA TYR A 87 -14.38 25.20 -22.16
C TYR A 87 -14.20 24.95 -23.66
N SER A 88 -14.23 23.69 -24.12
CA SER A 88 -14.31 23.41 -25.57
C SER A 88 -15.73 23.57 -26.14
N VAL A 89 -16.79 23.37 -25.34
CA VAL A 89 -18.19 23.57 -25.76
C VAL A 89 -18.65 25.03 -25.61
N GLY A 90 -17.90 25.88 -24.91
CA GLY A 90 -18.15 27.32 -24.81
C GLY A 90 -17.41 28.20 -25.83
N LEU A 91 -16.63 27.60 -26.75
CA LEU A 91 -15.84 28.33 -27.74
C LEU A 91 -16.01 27.81 -29.18
N VAL A 92 -17.02 26.95 -29.42
CA VAL A 92 -17.51 26.54 -30.75
C VAL A 92 -19.03 26.55 -30.73
#